data_AF-A0AAP7J6X4-F1
#
_entry.id   AF-A0AAP7J6X4-F1
#
_cell.length_a   1.000
_cell.length_b   1.000
_cell.length_c   1.000
_cell.angle_alpha   90.00
_cell.angle_beta   90.00
_cell.angle_gamma   90.00
#
_symmetry.space_group_name_H-M   'P 1'
#
loop_
_entity.id
_entity.type
_entity.pdbx_description
1 polymer ?
#
loop_
_entity_poly.entity_id
_entity_poly.type
_entity_poly.pdbx_seq_one_letter_code
_entity_poly.pdbx_strand_id
1 'polypeptide(L)'
;MKITNVLSQRSMLGRLPGMDTSSHLRTASRPASEQVWQAFLTALRELPPDARAVLLLHDVLGAGFEDIVPLLALDLAACRQRLALARSHLHAQRARLEPGHP
;
A
#
# COMPACT_ATOMS: atom_id res chain seq x y z
N MET A 1 -33.35 4.63 66.63
CA MET A 1 -34.76 4.26 66.34
C MET A 1 -34.97 4.43 64.83
N LYS A 2 -35.38 3.35 64.12
CA LYS A 2 -35.70 3.25 62.66
C LYS A 2 -34.48 3.44 61.72
N ILE A 3 -33.79 2.42 61.18
CA ILE A 3 -34.16 1.39 60.17
C ILE A 3 -34.98 1.95 59.01
N THR A 4 -34.44 1.92 57.78
CA THR A 4 -35.00 1.36 56.50
C THR A 4 -33.97 1.70 55.39
N ASN A 5 -33.19 0.74 54.85
CA ASN A 5 -33.44 0.02 53.59
C ASN A 5 -33.95 0.96 52.48
N VAL A 6 -33.39 1.01 51.28
CA VAL A 6 -33.69 0.07 50.21
C VAL A 6 -32.67 0.28 49.09
N LEU A 7 -32.04 -0.84 48.68
CA LEU A 7 -31.59 -1.07 47.31
C LEU A 7 -32.65 -0.58 46.32
N SER A 8 -32.50 0.62 45.81
CA SER A 8 -33.26 1.05 44.63
C SER A 8 -32.32 1.73 43.66
N GLN A 9 -31.90 0.91 42.69
CA GLN A 9 -31.96 1.29 41.30
C GLN A 9 -31.39 2.66 40.97
N ARG A 10 -30.13 2.67 40.56
CA ARG A 10 -29.67 3.52 39.46
C ARG A 10 -28.33 2.96 39.00
N SER A 11 -28.40 1.82 38.31
CA SER A 11 -27.39 1.47 37.29
C SER A 11 -27.52 2.49 36.16
N MET A 12 -27.09 3.72 36.47
CA MET A 12 -26.92 4.86 35.57
C MET A 12 -25.56 4.74 34.90
N LEU A 13 -25.21 3.54 34.41
CA LEU A 13 -24.24 3.45 33.33
C LEU A 13 -24.97 3.87 32.06
N GLY A 14 -25.14 5.19 31.94
CA GLY A 14 -25.56 5.83 30.72
C GLY A 14 -24.68 5.31 29.60
N ARG A 15 -25.32 4.80 28.55
CA ARG A 15 -24.71 4.51 27.27
C ARG A 15 -24.02 5.80 26.82
N LEU A 16 -22.70 5.90 26.98
CA LEU A 16 -21.93 7.07 26.56
C LEU A 16 -22.10 7.22 25.05
N PRO A 17 -22.69 8.33 24.55
CA PRO A 17 -22.77 8.60 23.13
C PRO A 17 -21.37 9.00 22.65
N GLY A 18 -20.88 8.37 21.57
CA GLY A 18 -19.60 8.72 20.93
C GLY A 18 -18.49 7.67 21.02
N MET A 19 -18.81 6.42 21.37
CA MET A 19 -17.83 5.32 21.26
C MET A 19 -17.97 4.58 19.92
N ASP A 20 -17.98 5.33 18.83
CA ASP A 20 -17.58 4.84 17.52
C ASP A 20 -16.05 4.72 17.48
N THR A 21 -15.51 3.79 18.26
CA THR A 21 -14.07 3.45 18.22
C THR A 21 -13.62 3.03 16.81
N SER A 22 -14.57 2.81 15.89
CA SER A 22 -14.34 2.51 14.48
C SER A 22 -14.33 3.71 13.53
N SER A 23 -14.81 4.91 13.91
CA SER A 23 -14.86 6.06 12.96
C SER A 23 -13.67 7.02 13.10
N HIS A 24 -13.10 7.19 14.28
CA HIS A 24 -11.97 8.13 14.49
C HIS A 24 -10.63 7.66 13.89
N LEU A 25 -10.51 6.39 13.48
CA LEU A 25 -9.35 5.90 12.71
C LEU A 25 -9.43 6.23 11.21
N ARG A 26 -10.54 6.82 10.73
CA ARG A 26 -10.76 7.09 9.29
C ARG A 26 -10.24 8.43 8.77
N THR A 27 -9.52 9.23 9.56
CA THR A 27 -9.01 10.54 9.05
C THR A 27 -7.62 10.91 9.55
N ALA A 28 -6.81 9.95 10.02
CA ALA A 28 -5.38 10.17 9.97
C ALA A 28 -4.98 10.13 8.48
N SER A 29 -4.77 11.29 7.87
CA SER A 29 -4.18 11.36 6.53
C SER A 29 -2.89 10.54 6.58
N ARG A 30 -2.84 9.42 5.85
CA ARG A 30 -1.61 8.64 5.74
C ARG A 30 -0.52 9.58 5.23
N PRO A 31 0.69 9.56 5.81
CA PRO A 31 1.77 10.38 5.29
C PRO A 31 1.93 10.10 3.80
N ALA A 32 2.24 11.14 3.02
CA ALA A 32 2.33 11.02 1.55
C ALA A 32 3.28 9.88 1.14
N SER A 33 4.36 9.66 1.90
CA SER A 33 5.28 8.53 1.74
C SER A 33 4.59 7.17 1.83
N GLU A 34 3.69 6.96 2.79
CA GLU A 34 2.93 5.71 2.93
C GLU A 34 1.96 5.54 1.76
N GLN A 35 1.31 6.60 1.30
CA GLN A 35 0.43 6.53 0.13
C GLN A 35 1.21 6.16 -1.14
N VAL A 36 2.37 6.79 -1.36
CA VAL A 36 3.27 6.50 -2.49
C VAL A 36 3.78 5.06 -2.40
N TRP A 37 4.21 4.61 -1.21
CA TRP A 37 4.69 3.24 -1.01
C TRP A 37 3.60 2.21 -1.30
N GLN A 38 2.39 2.39 -0.77
CA GLN A 38 1.27 1.48 -1.03
C GLN A 38 0.87 1.43 -2.50
N ALA A 39 0.89 2.57 -3.17
CA ALA A 39 0.62 2.64 -4.61
C ALA A 39 1.72 1.94 -5.42
N PHE A 40 2.98 2.14 -5.07
CA PHE A 40 4.11 1.45 -5.69
C PHE A 40 4.02 -0.08 -5.52
N LEU A 41 3.76 -0.56 -4.30
CA LEU A 41 3.57 -1.99 -4.05
C LEU A 41 2.39 -2.57 -4.83
N THR A 42 1.34 -1.78 -5.05
CA THR A 42 0.20 -2.20 -5.86
C THR A 42 0.57 -2.32 -7.33
N ALA A 43 1.26 -1.32 -7.88
CA ALA A 43 1.77 -1.36 -9.26
C ALA A 43 2.74 -2.55 -9.47
N LEU A 44 3.61 -2.85 -8.51
CA LEU A 44 4.49 -4.02 -8.58
C LEU A 44 3.72 -5.35 -8.58
N ARG A 45 2.54 -5.42 -7.96
CA ARG A 45 1.71 -6.64 -7.97
C ARG A 45 0.98 -6.86 -9.29
N GLU A 46 0.70 -5.80 -10.03
CA GLU A 46 0.05 -5.86 -11.35
C GLU A 46 1.01 -6.28 -12.48
N LEU A 47 2.32 -6.12 -12.28
CA LEU A 47 3.33 -6.52 -13.25
C LEU A 47 3.40 -8.04 -13.42
N PRO A 48 3.67 -8.51 -14.66
CA PRO A 48 4.11 -9.88 -14.89
C PRO A 48 5.34 -10.21 -14.02
N PRO A 49 5.46 -11.45 -13.50
CA PRO A 49 6.51 -11.81 -12.55
C PRO A 49 7.91 -11.54 -13.10
N ASP A 50 8.17 -11.87 -14.36
CA ASP A 50 9.47 -11.64 -14.99
C ASP A 50 9.77 -10.14 -15.16
N ALA A 51 8.78 -9.33 -15.52
CA ALA A 51 8.95 -7.89 -15.69
C ALA A 51 9.29 -7.23 -14.35
N ARG A 52 8.63 -7.66 -13.27
CA ARG A 52 8.97 -7.25 -11.91
C ARG A 52 10.37 -7.69 -11.53
N ALA A 53 10.77 -8.94 -11.82
CA ALA A 53 12.10 -9.44 -11.48
C ALA A 53 13.20 -8.63 -12.18
N VAL A 54 13.07 -8.43 -13.50
CA VAL A 54 14.02 -7.61 -14.28
C VAL A 54 14.09 -6.19 -13.73
N LEU A 55 12.96 -5.55 -13.44
CA LEU A 55 12.92 -4.20 -12.88
C LEU A 55 13.67 -4.11 -11.54
N LEU A 56 13.38 -5.02 -10.60
CA LEU A 56 14.00 -4.99 -9.27
C LEU A 56 15.51 -5.26 -9.35
N LEU A 57 15.92 -6.24 -10.14
CA LEU A 57 17.33 -6.56 -10.32
C LEU A 57 18.09 -5.39 -10.99
N HIS A 58 17.53 -4.83 -12.06
CA HIS A 58 18.21 -3.80 -12.84
C HIS A 58 18.14 -2.41 -12.20
N ASP A 59 16.94 -1.92 -11.84
CA ASP A 59 16.75 -0.52 -11.44
C ASP A 59 16.90 -0.30 -9.92
N VAL A 60 16.64 -1.32 -9.10
CA VAL A 60 16.76 -1.22 -7.63
C VAL A 60 18.09 -1.76 -7.12
N LEU A 61 18.52 -2.91 -7.64
CA LEU A 61 19.78 -3.55 -7.22
C LEU A 61 20.98 -3.19 -8.09
N GLY A 62 20.75 -2.57 -9.25
CA GLY A 62 21.83 -2.12 -10.15
C GLY A 62 22.54 -3.25 -10.89
N ALA A 63 21.92 -4.44 -11.02
CA ALA A 63 22.50 -5.56 -11.75
C ALA A 63 22.49 -5.31 -13.27
N GLY A 64 23.58 -5.68 -13.94
CA GLY A 64 23.69 -5.62 -15.40
C GLY A 64 22.85 -6.70 -16.10
N PHE A 65 22.58 -6.52 -17.38
CA PHE A 65 21.83 -7.53 -18.16
C PHE A 65 22.58 -8.86 -18.28
N GLU A 66 23.92 -8.82 -18.22
CA GLU A 66 24.81 -9.98 -18.21
C GLU A 66 24.56 -10.91 -17.02
N ASP A 67 24.16 -10.37 -15.86
CA ASP A 67 23.83 -11.15 -14.67
C ASP A 67 22.35 -11.60 -14.69
N ILE A 68 21.47 -10.75 -15.20
CA ILE A 68 20.01 -10.98 -15.19
C ILE A 68 19.60 -12.06 -16.20
N VAL A 69 20.17 -12.04 -17.41
CA VAL A 69 19.87 -13.00 -18.50
C VAL A 69 20.00 -14.46 -18.05
N PRO A 70 21.15 -14.90 -17.49
CA PRO A 70 21.28 -16.29 -17.02
C PRO A 70 20.44 -16.57 -15.78
N LEU A 71 20.24 -15.58 -14.89
CA LEU A 71 19.46 -15.75 -13.66
C LEU A 71 17.98 -16.01 -13.92
N LEU A 72 17.39 -15.34 -14.91
CA LEU A 72 15.98 -15.46 -15.25
C LEU A 72 15.70 -16.43 -16.41
N ALA A 73 16.73 -17.03 -17.00
CA ALA A 73 16.63 -17.86 -18.20
C ALA A 73 15.89 -17.16 -19.36
N LEU A 74 16.20 -15.88 -19.58
CA LEU A 74 15.63 -15.04 -20.62
C LEU A 74 16.72 -14.54 -21.56
N ASP A 75 16.41 -14.34 -22.83
CA ASP A 75 17.34 -13.64 -23.72
C ASP A 75 17.38 -12.13 -23.45
N LEU A 76 18.43 -11.47 -23.96
CA LEU A 76 18.67 -10.05 -23.74
C LEU A 76 17.54 -9.16 -24.29
N ALA A 77 16.93 -9.53 -25.41
CA ALA A 77 15.84 -8.76 -26.00
C ALA A 77 14.59 -8.83 -25.11
N ALA A 78 14.29 -10.02 -24.59
CA ALA A 78 13.19 -10.28 -23.69
C ALA A 78 13.35 -9.55 -22.34
N CYS A 79 14.57 -9.47 -21.80
CA CYS A 79 14.87 -8.64 -20.63
C CYS A 79 14.62 -7.16 -20.89
N ARG A 80 15.09 -6.62 -22.02
CA ARG A 80 14.89 -5.20 -22.39
C ARG A 80 13.41 -4.87 -22.58
N GLN A 81 12.66 -5.73 -23.26
CA GLN A 81 11.21 -5.57 -23.46
C GLN A 81 10.47 -5.56 -22.13
N ARG A 82 10.79 -6.50 -21.24
CA ARG A 82 10.20 -6.59 -19.89
C ARG A 82 10.50 -5.36 -19.04
N LEU A 83 11.73 -4.86 -19.09
CA LEU A 83 12.11 -3.64 -18.38
C LEU A 83 11.36 -2.41 -18.91
N ALA A 84 11.25 -2.28 -20.24
CA ALA A 84 10.48 -1.20 -20.86
C ALA A 84 8.99 -1.26 -20.49
N LEU A 85 8.39 -2.46 -20.51
CA LEU A 85 7.03 -2.69 -20.05
C LEU A 85 6.84 -2.29 -18.59
N ALA A 86 7.76 -2.71 -17.71
CA ALA A 86 7.70 -2.41 -16.29
C ALA A 86 7.75 -0.90 -16.02
N ARG A 87 8.68 -0.18 -16.69
CA ARG A 87 8.78 1.28 -16.57
C ARG A 87 7.54 1.98 -17.09
N SER A 88 7.03 1.57 -18.26
CA SER A 88 5.79 2.12 -18.83
C SER A 88 4.60 1.95 -17.87
N HIS A 89 4.45 0.76 -17.29
CA HIS A 89 3.41 0.47 -16.31
C HIS A 89 3.53 1.37 -15.05
N LEU A 90 4.73 1.50 -14.47
CA LEU A 90 4.94 2.38 -13.32
C LEU A 90 4.70 3.86 -13.65
N HIS A 91 5.10 4.32 -14.83
CA HIS A 91 4.81 5.68 -15.29
C HIS A 91 3.30 5.94 -15.38
N ALA A 92 2.55 5.00 -15.95
CA ALA A 92 1.09 5.09 -16.04
C ALA A 92 0.43 5.11 -14.65
N GLN A 93 0.94 4.34 -13.69
CA GLN A 93 0.44 4.35 -12.31
C GLN A 93 0.80 5.64 -11.56
N ARG A 94 2.01 6.19 -11.77
CA ARG A 94 2.42 7.46 -11.19
C ARG A 94 1.52 8.62 -11.62
N ALA A 95 1.11 8.66 -12.89
CA ALA A 95 0.19 9.68 -13.39
C ALA A 95 -1.17 9.69 -12.68
N ARG A 96 -1.60 8.56 -12.08
CA ARG A 96 -2.84 8.47 -11.31
C ARG A 96 -2.70 9.02 -9.88
N LEU A 97 -1.47 9.08 -9.35
CA LEU A 97 -1.17 9.60 -8.01
C LEU A 97 -1.04 11.11 -7.96
N GLU A 98 -0.82 11.77 -9.10
CA GLU A 98 -0.83 13.24 -9.21
C GLU A 98 -2.14 13.71 -9.86
N PRO A 99 -3.26 13.80 -9.12
CA PRO A 99 -4.46 14.42 -9.63
C PRO A 99 -4.24 15.93 -9.76
N GLY A 100 -4.00 16.39 -10.98
CA GLY A 100 -4.05 17.81 -11.35
C GLY A 100 -2.69 18.52 -11.38
N HIS A 101 -2.08 18.54 -12.57
CA HIS A 101 -1.34 19.69 -13.10
C HIS A 101 -1.66 19.74 -14.61
N PRO A 102 -1.92 20.93 -15.21
CA PRO A 102 -2.49 21.08 -16.56
C PRO A 102 -1.71 20.35 -17.67
#